data_AF-G2E7I3-F1
#
_entry.id   AF-G2E7I3-F1
#
_cell.length_a   1.000
_cell.length_b   1.000
_cell.length_c   1.000
_cell.angle_alpha   90.00
_cell.angle_beta   90.00
_cell.angle_gamma   90.00
#
_symmetry.space_group_name_H-M   'P 1'
#
loop_
_entity.id
_entity.type
_entity.pdbx_description
1 polymer ?
#
loop_
_entity_poly.entity_id
_entity_poly.type
_entity_poly.pdbx_seq_one_letter_code
_entity_poly.pdbx_strand_id
1 'polypeptide(L)' 'MNALLHRLGYVYKKPTLLPGKHQPVEVQEAFVSKYQDFKDKKSEKDVIVFMDAVHPQHNPVLGCGWIKLNKLVIR' A
#
# COMPACT_ATOMS: atom_id res chain seq x y z
N MET A 1 -20.99 -26.24 0.38
CA MET A 1 -21.14 -24.77 0.25
C MET A 1 -20.49 -24.23 -1.04
N ASN A 2 -19.22 -24.53 -1.31
CA ASN A 2 -18.47 -23.98 -2.47
C ASN A 2 -19.13 -24.27 -3.84
N ALA A 3 -19.63 -25.49 -4.08
CA ALA A 3 -20.30 -25.86 -5.33
C ALA A 3 -21.57 -25.02 -5.59
N LEU A 4 -22.32 -24.69 -4.53
CA LEU A 4 -23.51 -23.83 -4.63
C LEU A 4 -23.09 -22.40 -5.01
N LEU A 5 -22.05 -21.87 -4.38
CA LEU A 5 -21.56 -20.52 -4.64
C LEU A 5 -21.06 -20.37 -6.09
N HIS A 6 -20.34 -21.36 -6.60
CA HIS A 6 -19.93 -21.38 -8.02
C HIS A 6 -21.14 -21.40 -8.96
N ARG A 7 -22.14 -22.25 -8.68
CA ARG A 7 -23.37 -22.33 -9.48
C ARG A 7 -24.16 -21.02 -9.48
N LEU A 8 -24.10 -20.26 -8.38
CA LEU A 8 -24.72 -18.94 -8.23
C LEU A 8 -23.87 -17.79 -8.80
N GLY A 9 -22.72 -18.09 -9.41
CA GLY A 9 -21.83 -17.10 -10.03
C GLY A 9 -20.92 -16.34 -9.06
N TYR A 10 -20.61 -16.90 -7.89
CA TYR A 10 -19.64 -16.33 -6.96
C TYR A 10 -18.24 -16.89 -7.21
N VAL A 11 -17.25 -16.02 -7.06
CA VAL A 11 -15.82 -16.35 -7.15
C VAL A 11 -15.15 -15.97 -5.84
N TYR A 12 -14.28 -16.84 -5.33
CA TYR A 12 -13.46 -16.52 -4.17
C TYR A 12 -12.31 -15.60 -4.58
N LYS A 13 -12.23 -14.42 -3.98
CA LYS A 13 -11.18 -13.44 -4.25
C LYS A 13 -10.35 -13.18 -3.00
N LYS A 14 -9.04 -13.19 -3.20
CA LYS A 14 -8.05 -12.64 -2.27
C LYS A 14 -7.65 -11.26 -2.81
N PRO A 15 -8.06 -10.15 -2.17
CA PRO A 15 -7.66 -8.82 -2.63
C PRO A 15 -6.16 -8.64 -2.44
N THR A 16 -5.56 -7.80 -3.29
CA THR A 16 -4.19 -7.34 -3.14
C THR A 16 -4.21 -5.98 -2.45
N LEU A 17 -3.33 -5.78 -1.46
CA LEU A 17 -3.21 -4.49 -0.80
C LEU A 17 -2.45 -3.57 -1.75
N LEU A 18 -3.14 -2.57 -2.28
CA LEU A 18 -2.49 -1.50 -3.01
C LEU A 18 -2.22 -0.38 -2.02
N PRO A 19 -0.96 0.03 -1.81
CA PRO A 19 -0.66 1.23 -1.04
C PRO A 19 -1.38 2.43 -1.68
N GLY A 20 -1.68 3.45 -0.87
CA GLY A 20 -2.37 4.65 -1.34
C GLY A 20 -1.67 5.29 -2.54
N LYS A 21 -2.40 6.09 -3.32
CA LYS A 21 -1.85 6.81 -4.48
C LYS A 21 -0.56 7.52 -4.06
N HIS A 22 0.54 7.15 -4.70
CA HIS A 22 1.81 7.84 -4.50
C HIS A 22 1.70 9.27 -5.07
N GLN A 23 2.50 10.18 -4.53
CA GLN A 23 2.62 11.52 -5.11
C GLN A 23 3.21 11.43 -6.52
N PRO A 24 3.03 12.46 -7.36
CA PRO A 24 3.65 12.50 -8.69
C PRO A 24 5.15 12.25 -8.65
N VAL A 25 5.69 11.69 -9.74
CA VAL A 25 7.09 11.22 -9.80
C VAL A 25 8.07 12.36 -9.53
N GLU A 26 7.78 13.54 -10.06
CA GLU A 26 8.55 14.76 -9.89
C GLU A 26 8.69 15.17 -8.40
N VAL A 27 7.68 14.90 -7.57
CA VAL A 27 7.74 15.20 -6.13
C VAL A 27 8.64 14.21 -5.40
N GLN A 28 8.63 12.95 -5.83
CA GLN A 28 9.51 11.93 -5.29
C GLN A 28 10.97 12.20 -5.68
N GLU A 29 11.22 12.56 -6.94
CA GLU A 29 12.56 12.93 -7.42
C GLU A 29 13.10 14.17 -6.70
N ALA A 30 12.26 15.19 -6.49
CA ALA A 30 12.63 16.38 -5.72
C ALA A 30 12.99 16.04 -4.27
N PHE A 31 12.25 15.12 -3.64
CA PHE A 31 12.57 14.62 -2.29
C PHE A 31 13.91 13.89 -2.27
N VAL A 32 14.17 12.99 -3.23
CA VAL A 32 15.42 12.23 -3.31
C VAL A 32 16.62 13.16 -3.46
N SER A 33 16.53 14.15 -4.36
CA SER A 33 17.57 15.15 -4.56
C SER A 33 17.87 15.92 -3.26
N LYS A 34 16.81 16.45 -2.61
CA LYS A 34 16.94 17.15 -1.32
C LYS A 34 17.56 16.29 -0.23
N TYR A 35 17.20 15.00 -0.18
CA TYR A 35 17.72 14.06 0.81
C TYR A 35 19.21 13.81 0.61
N GLN A 36 19.67 13.62 -0.63
CA GLN A 36 21.09 13.40 -0.91
C GLN A 36 21.92 14.64 -0.58
N ASP A 37 21.46 15.82 -0.99
CA ASP A 37 22.11 17.09 -0.62
C ASP A 37 22.24 17.25 0.90
N PHE A 38 21.19 16.88 1.64
CA PHE A 38 21.20 16.92 3.10
C PHE A 38 22.19 15.90 3.68
N LYS A 39 22.21 14.68 3.12
CA LYS A 39 23.10 13.61 3.57
C LYS A 39 24.57 13.98 3.37
N ASP A 40 24.91 14.65 2.26
CA ASP A 40 26.28 15.03 1.93
C ASP A 40 26.78 16.22 2.76
N LYS A 41 25.88 17.11 3.20
CA LYS A 41 26.22 18.33 3.97
C LYS A 41 26.23 18.12 5.48
N LYS A 42 25.73 16.99 5.95
CA LYS A 42 25.58 16.64 7.37
C LYS A 42 26.93 16.41 8.05
N SER A 43 27.02 16.69 9.36
CA SER A 43 28.24 16.38 10.14
C SER A 43 28.37 14.87 10.36
N GLU A 44 29.61 14.37 10.43
CA GLU A 44 29.91 12.97 10.75
C GLU A 44 29.28 12.47 12.06
N LYS A 45 29.05 13.40 13.02
CA LYS A 45 28.46 13.07 14.32
C LYS A 45 26.93 13.03 14.31
N ASP A 46 26.30 13.60 13.29
CA ASP A 46 24.87 13.60 13.23
C ASP A 46 24.38 12.22 12.71
N VAL A 47 23.20 11.78 13.15
CA VAL A 47 22.57 10.53 12.66
C VAL A 47 21.29 10.87 11.91
N ILE A 48 20.99 10.16 10.82
CA ILE A 48 19.70 10.27 10.13
C ILE A 48 18.84 9.12 10.64
N VAL A 49 17.71 9.44 11.28
CA VAL A 49 16.76 8.46 11.79
C VAL A 49 15.47 8.57 10.98
N PHE A 50 15.05 7.46 10.39
CA PHE A 50 13.73 7.35 9.79
C PHE A 50 12.80 6.73 10.83
N MET A 51 11.91 7.54 11.38
CA MET A 51 10.89 7.07 12.31
C MET A 51 9.59 6.92 11.55
N ASP A 52 9.10 5.69 11.50
CA ASP A 52 7.79 5.40 10.95
C ASP A 52 6.79 5.31 12.11
N ALA A 53 5.75 6.15 12.09
CA ALA A 53 4.73 6.19 13.13
C ALA A 53 3.59 5.18 12.86
N VAL A 54 3.87 4.09 12.13
CA VAL A 54 2.86 3.05 11.89
C VAL A 54 2.85 2.09 13.05
N HIS A 55 1.84 2.21 13.90
CA HIS A 55 1.49 1.14 14.81
C HIS A 55 1.09 -0.10 13.99
N PRO A 56 1.66 -1.29 14.23
CA PRO A 56 1.35 -2.51 13.46
C PRO A 56 -0.14 -2.85 13.39
N GLN A 57 -0.91 -2.38 14.37
CA GLN A 57 -2.37 -2.61 14.48
C GLN A 57 -3.23 -1.68 13.62
N HIS A 58 -2.68 -0.59 13.06
CA HIS A 58 -3.43 0.35 12.22
C HIS A 58 -3.32 0.02 10.72
N ASN A 59 -2.49 -0.95 10.34
CA ASN A 59 -2.41 -1.40 8.96
C ASN A 59 -3.65 -2.25 8.62
N PRO A 60 -4.39 -1.96 7.52
CA PRO A 60 -5.54 -2.75 7.13
C PRO A 60 -5.18 -4.22 6.92
N VAL A 61 -5.84 -5.11 7.68
CA VAL A 61 -5.79 -6.55 7.44
C VAL A 61 -6.79 -6.91 6.36
N LEU A 62 -6.32 -7.48 5.26
CA LEU A 62 -7.17 -7.86 4.15
C LEU A 62 -8.00 -9.10 4.46
N GLY A 63 -9.32 -8.95 4.44
CA GLY A 63 -10.25 -10.07 4.39
C GLY A 63 -10.30 -10.72 3.00
N CYS A 64 -10.53 -12.04 2.97
CA CYS A 64 -10.80 -12.80 1.75
C CYS A 64 -12.27 -13.25 1.73
N GLY A 65 -12.87 -13.40 0.55
CA GLY A 65 -14.31 -13.70 0.48
C GLY A 65 -14.85 -14.06 -0.89
N TRP A 66 -16.09 -14.56 -0.87
CA TRP A 66 -16.87 -14.90 -2.05
C TRP A 66 -17.57 -13.64 -2.61
N ILE A 67 -17.30 -13.29 -3.86
CA ILE A 67 -17.82 -12.09 -4.53
C ILE A 67 -18.62 -12.52 -5.77
N LYS A 68 -19.83 -11.98 -5.93
CA LYS A 68 -20.67 -12.26 -7.10
C LYS A 68 -20.09 -11.57 -8.34
N LEU A 69 -19.80 -12.37 -9.38
CA LEU A 69 -19.34 -11.89 -10.68
C LEU A 69 -20.51 -11.18 -11.35
N ASN A 70 -20.58 -9.85 -11.24
CA ASN A 70 -21.43 -8.89 -11.99
C ASN A 70 -21.48 -7.49 -11.35
N LYS A 71 -20.87 -7.27 -10.19
CA LYS A 71 -20.59 -5.90 -9.71
C LYS A 71 -19.16 -5.51 -10.10
N LEU A 72 -19.02 -4.72 -11.16
CA LEU A 72 -17.85 -3.87 -11.35
C LEU A 72 -17.78 -2.95 -10.14
N VAL A 73 -17.00 -3.33 -9.13
CA VAL A 73 -16.60 -2.41 -8.07
C VAL A 73 -15.32 -1.78 -8.55
N ILE A 74 -15.46 -0.71 -9.34
CA ILE A 74 -14.37 0.22 -9.62
C ILE A 74 -14.06 0.87 -8.27
N ARG A 75 -12.85 0.62 -7.75
CA ARG A 75 -12.27 1.37 -6.63
C ARG A 75 -11.49 2.55 -7.19
#